data_AF-A0A538IBX0-F1
#
_entry.id   AF-A0A538IBX0-F1
#
_cell.length_a   1.000
_cell.length_b   1.000
_cell.length_c   1.000
_cell.angle_alpha   90.00
_cell.angle_beta   90.00
_cell.angle_gamma   90.00
#
_symmetry.space_group_name_H-M   'P 1'
#
loop_
_entity.id
_entity.type
_entity.pdbx_description
1 polymer ?
#
loop_
_entity_poly.entity_id
_entity_poly.type
_entity_poly.pdbx_seq_one_letter_code
_entity_poly.pdbx_strand_id
1 'polypeptide(L)' 'MQRIAACESGGNPHAIGGGGTYRGKYQFDRPTWASVGGSGDPASAPEAEQDRRAAILYARVGRSAWPVCGQ' A
#
# COMPACT_ATOMS: atom_id res chain seq x y z
N MET A 1 -0.79 5.52 -9.70
CA MET A 1 -0.76 4.33 -8.82
C MET A 1 0.15 3.22 -9.32
N GLN A 2 0.14 2.82 -10.60
CA GLN A 2 1.01 1.73 -11.08
C GLN A 2 2.52 1.97 -10.86
N ARG A 3 3.02 3.20 -11.09
CA ARG A 3 4.43 3.54 -10.79
C ARG A 3 4.80 3.37 -9.32
N ILE A 4 3.90 3.75 -8.41
CA ILE A 4 4.09 3.58 -6.95
C ILE A 4 4.16 2.08 -6.63
N ALA A 5 3.18 1.29 -7.08
CA ALA A 5 3.17 -0.16 -6.86
C ALA A 5 4.44 -0.86 -7.39
N ALA A 6 4.88 -0.49 -8.60
CA ALA A 6 6.09 -1.04 -9.21
C ALA A 6 7.35 -0.71 -8.39
N CYS A 7 7.45 0.52 -7.88
CA CYS A 7 8.59 0.92 -7.04
C CYS A 7 8.54 0.29 -5.64
N GLU A 8 7.36 0.21 -5.02
CA GLU A 8 7.19 -0.30 -3.66
C GLU A 8 7.40 -1.82 -3.55
N SER A 9 6.92 -2.57 -4.54
CA SER A 9 6.87 -4.04 -4.45
C SER A 9 7.14 -4.77 -5.77
N GLY A 10 7.45 -4.05 -6.86
CA GLY A 10 7.38 -4.61 -8.20
C GLY A 10 5.95 -4.93 -8.66
N GLY A 11 4.94 -4.44 -7.94
CA GLY A 11 3.53 -4.77 -8.17
C GLY A 11 3.06 -6.05 -7.47
N ASN A 12 3.84 -6.65 -6.57
CA ASN A 12 3.49 -7.90 -5.90
C ASN A 12 2.46 -7.67 -4.76
N PRO A 13 1.22 -8.18 -4.86
CA PRO A 13 0.19 -8.00 -3.84
C PRO A 13 0.46 -8.76 -2.52
N HIS A 14 1.44 -9.66 -2.50
CA HIS A 14 1.83 -10.42 -1.32
C HIS A 14 3.21 -10.02 -0.78
N ALA A 15 3.77 -8.90 -1.23
CA ALA A 15 5.08 -8.43 -0.78
C ALA A 15 5.09 -8.17 0.73
N ILE A 16 6.18 -8.56 1.39
CA ILE A 16 6.44 -8.29 2.80
C ILE A 16 7.82 -7.64 2.89
N GLY A 17 7.89 -6.40 3.37
CA GLY A 17 9.13 -5.64 3.50
C GLY A 17 9.36 -5.05 4.89
N GLY A 18 10.52 -4.40 5.09
CA GLY A 18 10.84 -3.68 6.34
C GLY A 18 10.74 -4.57 7.59
N GLY A 19 11.24 -5.80 7.53
CA GLY A 19 11.16 -6.76 8.64
C GLY A 19 9.75 -7.27 8.94
N GLY A 20 8.79 -7.10 8.02
CA GLY A 20 7.40 -7.49 8.20
C GLY A 20 6.44 -6.34 8.57
N THR A 21 6.93 -5.11 8.64
CA THR A 21 6.08 -3.94 8.93
C THR A 21 5.20 -3.58 7.74
N TYR A 22 5.78 -3.56 6.54
CA TYR A 22 5.12 -3.12 5.32
C TYR A 22 4.65 -4.31 4.50
N ARG A 23 3.42 -4.24 4.02
CA ARG A 23 2.71 -5.38 3.45
C ARG A 23 1.91 -5.01 2.20
N GLY A 24 1.91 -5.93 1.24
CA GLY A 24 1.15 -5.85 0.01
C GLY A 24 1.75 -4.95 -1.05
N LYS A 25 1.03 -4.80 -2.16
CA LYS A 25 1.42 -4.12 -3.40
C LYS A 25 1.93 -2.70 -3.19
N TYR A 26 1.39 -2.00 -2.19
CA TYR A 26 1.72 -0.61 -1.87
C TYR A 26 2.48 -0.45 -0.56
N GLN A 27 2.98 -1.56 0.01
CA GLN A 27 3.80 -1.56 1.21
C GLN A 27 3.12 -0.82 2.39
N PHE A 28 1.84 -1.08 2.61
CA PHE A 28 1.10 -0.51 3.74
C PHE A 28 1.62 -1.06 5.06
N ASP A 29 1.74 -0.21 6.07
CA ASP A 29 1.64 -0.68 7.45
C ASP A 29 0.17 -0.87 7.86
N ARG A 30 -0.05 -1.65 8.93
CA ARG A 30 -1.40 -1.98 9.42
C ARG A 30 -2.18 -0.76 9.93
N PRO A 31 -1.59 0.20 10.68
CA PRO A 31 -2.31 1.40 11.09
C PRO A 31 -2.81 2.25 9.91
N THR A 32 -1.97 2.47 8.90
CA THR A 32 -2.33 3.26 7.71
C THR A 32 -3.39 2.52 6.89
N TRP A 33 -3.27 1.20 6.74
CA TRP A 33 -4.29 0.35 6.11
C TRP A 33 -5.66 0.51 6.78
N ALA A 34 -5.70 0.44 8.11
CA ALA A 34 -6.91 0.63 8.89
C ALA A 34 -7.48 2.05 8.74
N SER A 35 -6.61 3.08 8.66
CA SER A 35 -7.05 4.48 8.50
C SER A 35 -7.87 4.72 7.23
N VAL A 36 -7.63 3.96 6.16
CA VAL A 36 -8.37 4.02 4.89
C VAL A 36 -9.46 2.96 4.77
N GLY A 37 -9.83 2.33 5.89
CA GLY A 37 -10.94 1.38 6.01
C GLY A 37 -10.59 -0.05 5.63
N GLY A 38 -9.30 -0.37 5.53
CA GLY A 38 -8.83 -1.75 5.41
C GLY A 38 -8.97 -2.50 6.75
N SER A 39 -9.08 -3.82 6.67
CA SER A 39 -9.05 -4.70 7.85
C SER A 39 -8.10 -5.87 7.60
N GLY A 40 -7.66 -6.54 8.68
CA GLY A 40 -6.73 -7.66 8.57
C GLY A 40 -5.34 -7.26 8.05
N ASP A 41 -4.68 -8.22 7.40
CA ASP A 41 -3.35 -8.03 6.81
C ASP A 41 -3.45 -7.49 5.37
N PRO A 42 -2.81 -6.35 5.03
CA PRO A 42 -2.81 -5.82 3.67
C PRO A 42 -2.35 -6.81 2.60
N ALA A 43 -1.34 -7.65 2.91
CA ALA A 43 -0.81 -8.65 1.97
C ALA A 43 -1.74 -9.86 1.79
N SER A 44 -2.73 -10.03 2.67
CA SER A 44 -3.77 -11.06 2.53
C SER A 44 -5.04 -10.53 1.87
N ALA A 45 -5.16 -9.22 1.67
CA ALA A 45 -6.31 -8.62 1.00
C ALA A 45 -6.24 -8.85 -0.53
N PRO A 46 -7.39 -8.98 -1.22
CA PRO A 46 -7.44 -9.02 -2.68
C PRO A 46 -6.72 -7.81 -3.29
N GLU A 47 -6.02 -8.00 -4.41
CA GLU A 47 -5.27 -6.92 -5.06
C GLU A 47 -6.15 -5.69 -5.37
N ALA A 48 -7.38 -5.91 -5.83
CA ALA A 48 -8.33 -4.82 -6.10
C ALA A 48 -8.69 -4.00 -4.84
N GLU A 49 -8.71 -4.64 -3.66
CA GLU A 49 -8.91 -3.94 -2.40
C GLU A 49 -7.66 -3.12 -2.06
N GLN A 50 -6.46 -3.67 -2.26
CA GLN A 50 -5.21 -2.93 -2.07
C GLN A 50 -5.15 -1.68 -2.95
N ASP A 51 -5.51 -1.81 -4.24
CA ASP A 51 -5.60 -0.69 -5.19
C ASP A 51 -6.61 0.36 -4.73
N ARG A 52 -7.79 -0.06 -4.25
CA ARG A 52 -8.82 0.82 -3.73
C ARG A 52 -8.35 1.60 -2.50
N ARG A 53 -7.73 0.92 -1.53
CA ARG A 53 -7.21 1.56 -0.31
C ARG A 53 -6.05 2.50 -0.60
N ALA A 54 -5.17 2.14 -1.53
CA ALA A 54 -4.11 3.01 -2.00
C ALA A 54 -4.65 4.28 -2.69
N ALA A 55 -5.70 4.15 -3.51
CA ALA A 55 -6.37 5.30 -4.11
C ALA A 55 -7.01 6.24 -3.06
N ILE A 56 -7.64 5.68 -2.01
CA ILE A 56 -8.20 6.47 -0.90
C ILE A 56 -7.08 7.21 -0.15
N LEU A 57 -5.98 6.53 0.18
CA LEU A 57 -4.84 7.16 0.85
C LEU A 57 -4.26 8.30 0.00
N TYR A 58 -4.05 8.03 -1.29
CA TYR A 58 -3.55 9.02 -2.23
C TYR A 58 -4.46 10.24 -2.34
N ALA A 59 -5.78 10.05 -2.34
CA ALA A 59 -6.72 11.17 -2.37
C ALA A 59 -6.66 12.04 -1.08
N ARG A 60 -6.28 11.45 0.07
CA ARG A 60 -6.21 12.16 1.36
C ARG A 60 -4.90 12.92 1.57
N VAL A 61 -3.77 12.29 1.25
CA VAL A 61 -2.43 12.82 1.61
C VAL A 61 -1.52 13.00 0.39
N GLY A 62 -2.04 12.71 -0.82
CA GLY A 62 -1.27 12.74 -2.04
C GLY A 62 -0.13 11.73 -2.02
N ARG A 63 0.99 12.14 -2.61
CA ARG A 63 2.19 11.32 -2.78
C ARG A 63 3.01 11.17 -1.49
N SER A 64 2.72 11.97 -0.46
CA SER A 64 3.49 12.01 0.79
C SER A 64 3.51 10.68 1.55
N ALA A 65 2.50 9.83 1.35
CA ALA A 65 2.47 8.46 1.87
C ALA A 65 3.57 7.55 1.31
N TRP A 66 4.13 7.90 0.14
CA TRP A 66 5.20 7.17 -0.53
C TRP A 66 6.33 8.15 -0.89
N PRO A 67 7.15 8.60 0.08
CA PRO A 67 8.08 9.72 -0.11
C PRO A 67 9.16 9.47 -1.18
N VAL A 68 9.51 8.20 -1.41
CA VAL A 68 10.48 7.80 -2.45
C VAL A 68 9.77 7.40 -3.74
N CYS A 69 8.85 6.44 -3.66
CA CYS A 69 8.17 5.88 -4.84
C CYS A 69 7.03 6.74 -5.39
N GLY A 70 6.62 7.76 -4.64
CA GLY A 70 5.66 8.79 -5.03
C GLY A 70 6.29 9.95 -5.77
N GLN A 71 7.46 9.84 -6.41
CA GLN A 71 8.08 10.89 -7.22
C GLN A 71 7.78 10.79 -8.73
#